data_AF-A0A9D7U496-F1
#
_entry.id   AF-A0A9D7U496-F1
#
_cell.length_a   1.000
_cell.length_b   1.000
_cell.length_c   1.000
_cell.angle_alpha   90.00
_cell.angle_beta   90.00
_cell.angle_gamma   90.00
#
_symmetry.space_group_name_H-M   'P 1'
#
loop_
_entity.id
_entity.type
_entity.pdbx_description
1 polymer ?
#
loop_
_entity_poly.entity_id
_entity_poly.type
_entity_poly.pdbx_seq_one_letter_code
_entity_poly.pdbx_strand_id
1 'polypeptide(L)' 'MTAKEKAFEIFDKYQFASIYFTDKSEGSYKNAKACSKICVDIILNEYNCLIQTKAHENYWNAVKQEIEKL' A
#
# COMPACT_ATOMS: atom_id res chain seq x y z
N MET A 1 13.48 0.14 6.84
CA MET A 1 12.62 1.10 6.12
C MET A 1 11.50 1.53 7.05
N THR A 2 11.16 2.80 7.06
CA THR A 2 10.06 3.37 7.84
C THR A 2 8.72 3.10 7.19
N ALA A 3 7.64 3.20 7.96
CA ALA A 3 6.28 3.05 7.42
C ALA A 3 5.98 4.04 6.27
N LYS A 4 6.50 5.27 6.40
CA LYS A 4 6.38 6.32 5.38
C LYS A 4 7.10 5.97 4.10
N GLU A 5 8.37 5.59 4.18
CA GLU A 5 9.16 5.16 3.01
C GLU A 5 8.50 3.97 2.30
N LYS A 6 7.97 3.00 3.06
CA LYS A 6 7.28 1.85 2.48
C LYS A 6 5.93 2.21 1.85
N ALA A 7 5.18 3.14 2.43
CA ALA A 7 3.96 3.66 1.84
C ALA A 7 4.24 4.31 0.48
N PHE A 8 5.29 5.12 0.37
CA PHE A 8 5.73 5.70 -0.92
C PHE A 8 6.16 4.62 -1.92
N GLU A 9 6.98 3.65 -1.51
CA GLU A 9 7.41 2.56 -2.40
C GLU A 9 6.22 1.80 -3.00
N ILE A 10 5.21 1.47 -2.17
CA ILE A 10 4.00 0.77 -2.61
C ILE A 10 3.16 1.66 -3.53
N PHE A 11 2.97 2.92 -3.13
CA PHE A 11 2.21 3.89 -3.90
C PHE A 11 2.82 4.11 -5.29
N ASP A 12 4.12 4.40 -5.36
CA ASP A 12 4.85 4.64 -6.60
C ASP A 12 4.80 3.43 -7.52
N LYS A 13 4.91 2.21 -6.97
CA LYS A 13 4.79 0.97 -7.73
C LYS A 13 3.42 0.87 -8.43
N TYR A 14 2.34 1.16 -7.72
CA TYR A 14 0.98 1.11 -8.30
C TYR A 14 0.66 2.33 -9.17
N GLN A 15 1.22 3.49 -8.86
CA GLN A 15 1.10 4.68 -9.70
C GLN A 15 1.76 4.42 -11.05
N PHE A 16 3.00 3.94 -11.05
CA PHE A 16 3.72 3.56 -12.26
C PHE A 16 2.94 2.52 -13.06
N ALA A 17 2.46 1.45 -12.41
CA ALA A 17 1.64 0.45 -13.09
C ALA A 17 0.36 1.05 -13.69
N SER A 18 -0.36 1.89 -12.95
CA SER A 18 -1.63 2.48 -13.41
C SER A 18 -1.49 3.49 -14.56
N ILE A 19 -0.34 4.16 -14.70
CA ILE A 19 -0.03 5.03 -15.85
C ILE A 19 -0.05 4.24 -17.16
N TYR A 20 0.42 2.99 -17.15
CA TYR A 20 0.42 2.14 -18.36
C TYR A 20 -0.97 1.63 -18.75
N PHE A 21 -1.90 1.52 -17.80
CA PHE A 21 -3.20 0.88 -18.03
C PHE A 21 -4.38 1.86 -18.04
N THR A 22 -4.20 3.11 -17.60
CA THR A 22 -5.29 4.09 -17.54
C THR A 22 -4.87 5.41 -18.19
N ASP A 23 -5.57 5.79 -19.26
CA ASP A 23 -5.34 6.94 -20.14
C ASP A 23 -5.52 8.32 -19.45
N LYS A 24 -5.67 8.36 -18.11
CA LYS A 24 -5.90 9.58 -17.32
C LYS A 24 -5.06 9.58 -16.05
N SER A 25 -4.17 10.56 -15.94
CA SER A 25 -3.27 10.79 -14.79
C SER A 25 -4.01 10.93 -13.44
N GLU A 26 -5.19 11.55 -13.40
CA GLU A 26 -6.03 11.62 -12.20
C GLU A 26 -6.64 10.27 -11.79
N GLY A 27 -6.94 9.42 -12.78
CA GLY A 27 -7.40 8.05 -12.52
C GLY A 27 -6.28 7.19 -11.95
N SER A 28 -5.07 7.35 -12.50
CA SER A 28 -3.86 6.67 -12.03
C SER A 28 -3.59 6.91 -10.55
N TYR A 29 -3.68 8.15 -10.06
CA TYR A 29 -3.43 8.44 -8.64
C TYR A 29 -4.46 7.79 -7.70
N LYS A 30 -5.75 7.92 -8.01
CA LYS A 30 -6.83 7.31 -7.20
C LYS A 30 -6.72 5.79 -7.19
N ASN A 31 -6.41 5.20 -8.34
CA ASN A 31 -6.20 3.76 -8.48
C ASN A 31 -4.97 3.30 -7.69
N ALA A 32 -3.87 4.05 -7.73
CA ALA A 32 -2.66 3.75 -6.97
C ALA A 32 -2.94 3.72 -5.46
N LYS A 33 -3.65 4.73 -4.94
CA LYS A 33 -4.05 4.78 -3.53
C LYS A 33 -4.91 3.58 -3.14
N ALA A 34 -5.92 3.26 -3.94
CA ALA A 34 -6.81 2.12 -3.68
C ALA A 34 -6.06 0.78 -3.71
N CYS A 35 -5.25 0.54 -4.75
CA CYS A 35 -4.44 -0.67 -4.88
C CYS A 35 -3.44 -0.82 -3.73
N SER A 36 -2.82 0.28 -3.30
CA SER A 36 -1.89 0.29 -2.17
C SER A 36 -2.58 -0.13 -0.87
N LYS A 37 -3.80 0.37 -0.61
CA LYS A 37 -4.59 -0.04 0.57
C LYS A 37 -4.95 -1.52 0.52
N ILE A 38 -5.44 -2.01 -0.63
CA ILE A 38 -5.79 -3.42 -0.83
C ILE A 38 -4.58 -4.31 -0.59
N CYS A 39 -3.41 -3.93 -1.10
CA CYS A 39 -2.16 -4.67 -0.89
C CYS A 39 -1.84 -4.82 0.61
N VAL A 40 -1.92 -3.73 1.38
CA VAL A 40 -1.67 -3.77 2.83
C VAL A 40 -2.72 -4.58 3.57
N ASP A 41 -3.99 -4.50 3.16
CA ASP A 41 -5.06 -5.29 3.75
C ASP A 41 -4.90 -6.79 3.50
N ILE A 42 -4.42 -7.19 2.33
CA ILE A 42 -4.06 -8.58 2.05
C ILE A 42 -2.90 -9.02 2.95
N ILE A 43 -1.87 -8.17 3.11
CA ILE A 43 -0.74 -8.47 3.99
C ILE A 43 -1.19 -8.64 5.45
N LEU A 44 -2.12 -7.80 5.92
CA LEU A 44 -2.66 -7.89 7.27
C LEU A 44 -3.57 -9.12 7.46
N ASN A 45 -4.38 -9.48 6.45
CA ASN A 45 -5.39 -10.54 6.61
C ASN A 45 -4.90 -11.93 6.23
N GLU A 46 -4.14 -12.09 5.14
CA GLU A 46 -3.76 -13.40 4.59
C GLU A 46 -2.46 -13.96 5.19
N TYR A 47 -1.54 -13.13 5.66
CA TYR A 47 -0.29 -13.60 6.29
C TYR A 47 -0.44 -14.06 7.75
N ASN A 48 -1.67 -14.09 8.29
CA ASN A 48 -1.97 -14.60 9.63
C ASN A 48 -1.50 -16.05 9.86
N CYS A 49 -1.27 -16.83 8.80
CA CYS A 49 -0.98 -18.25 8.91
C CYS A 49 0.49 -18.61 9.19
N LEU A 50 1.45 -17.69 9.03
CA LEU A 50 2.87 -18.06 9.05
C LEU A 50 3.68 -17.42 10.19
N ILE A 51 3.76 -16.09 10.32
CA ILE A 51 4.44 -15.40 11.44
C ILE A 51 3.90 -13.94 11.49
N GLN A 52 2.74 -13.69 12.08
CA GLN A 52 2.36 -12.31 12.42
C GLN A 52 2.65 -12.05 13.90
N THR A 53 3.74 -11.32 14.15
CA THR A 53 3.96 -10.74 15.48
C THR A 53 3.15 -9.43 15.58
N LYS A 54 2.80 -9.04 16.81
CA LYS A 54 2.18 -7.73 17.06
C LYS A 54 3.00 -6.57 16.50
N ALA A 55 4.34 -6.71 16.46
CA ALA A 55 5.22 -5.72 15.85
C ALA A 55 5.04 -5.63 14.33
N HIS A 56 4.85 -6.76 13.64
CA HIS A 56 4.56 -6.80 12.21
C HIS A 56 3.20 -6.16 11.90
N GLU A 57 2.16 -6.51 12.66
CA GLU A 57 0.82 -5.93 12.52
C GLU A 57 0.85 -4.40 12.73
N ASN A 58 1.50 -3.94 13.80
CA ASN A 58 1.66 -2.51 14.08
C ASN A 58 2.38 -1.78 12.95
N TYR A 59 3.43 -2.38 12.39
CA TYR A 59 4.17 -1.80 11.27
C TYR A 59 3.28 -1.63 10.03
N TRP A 60 2.54 -2.66 9.62
CA TRP A 60 1.69 -2.58 8.43
C TRP A 60 0.45 -1.71 8.63
N ASN A 61 -0.10 -1.66 9.84
CA ASN A 61 -1.13 -0.67 10.19
C ASN A 61 -0.59 0.76 10.07
N ALA A 62 0.65 1.02 10.48
CA ALA A 62 1.29 2.32 10.29
C ALA A 62 1.50 2.64 8.79
N VAL A 63 1.92 1.66 7.98
CA VAL A 63 2.04 1.82 6.52
C VAL A 63 0.69 2.18 5.90
N LYS A 64 -0.39 1.51 6.31
CA LYS A 64 -1.77 1.79 5.85
C LYS A 64 -2.18 3.23 6.15
N GLN A 65 -1.86 3.74 7.34
CA GLN A 65 -2.15 5.13 7.72
C GLN A 65 -1.34 6.14 6.91
N GLU A 66 -0.08 5.86 6.61
CA GLU A 66 0.73 6.73 5.75
C GLU A 66 0.19 6.76 4.32
N ILE A 67 -0.30 5.63 3.76
CA ILE A 67 -0.98 5.60 2.45
C ILE A 67 -2.25 6.46 2.44
N GLU A 68 -2.99 6.56 3.56
CA GLU A 68 -4.17 7.42 3.65
C GLU A 68 -3.83 8.91 3.52
N LYS A 69 -2.61 9.31 3.94
CA LYS A 69 -2.13 10.70 3.90
C LYS A 69 -1.56 11.11 2.55
N LEU A 70 -1.25 10.15 1.66
CA LEU A 70 -0.88 10.37 0.26
C LEU A 70 -2.14 10.76 -0.52
#